data_AF-A0A2S4YJH8-F1
#
_entry.id   AF-A0A2S4YJH8-F1
#
_cell.length_a   1.000
_cell.length_b   1.000
_cell.length_c   1.000
_cell.angle_alpha   90.00
_cell.angle_beta   90.00
_cell.angle_gamma   90.00
#
_symmetry.space_group_name_H-M   'P 1'
#
loop_
_entity.id
_entity.type
_entity.pdbx_description
1 polymer ?
#
loop_
_entity_poly.entity_id
_entity_poly.type
_entity_poly.pdbx_seq_one_letter_code
_entity_poly.pdbx_strand_id
1 'polypeptide(L)'
;MDLHFGDSEPTDDERAAVDALLGPPQSSWEGAGRTDADLRWARGGRVARERRDLLLPGLHALNDRIGWISPGALDYLCRRLTVPPAEAYGVATFYAMFSVRPRPATVLHVCTDLACTAAGAQQLCAGVESRLGGPGSGVHVERSPCLGLCERAPAALAIRAGEAVRTAVAAPASVDGAALAATAPDSAPEEPAAVDAVPQAGEAGLVLLRRVGVVDPASLDDYRAHGGYTALRRAFALGPAGVIREVTDSGLLGRGGAAFPTGRKWQATASQPDHPHYLVCNADESEPGTFKDRVLMEGDPYALVEAMTIAAYAVGAHRGYLYLRGEYPRALRRMEHAVAQARARGLLGDDVLGQGYAFDIEIRRGAGAYVCGEETALFNSIEGHRGEPRSKPP
;
A
#
# COMPACT_ATOMS: atom_id res chain seq x y z
N MET A 1 -7.42 -3.43 27.50
CA MET A 1 -8.46 -3.87 26.55
C MET A 1 -8.66 -5.34 26.84
N ASP A 2 -9.87 -5.72 27.21
CA ASP A 2 -10.17 -7.12 27.47
C ASP A 2 -10.03 -7.92 26.17
N LEU A 3 -9.43 -9.10 26.24
CA LEU A 3 -9.10 -9.96 25.08
C LEU A 3 -10.32 -10.74 24.56
N HIS A 4 -11.52 -10.31 24.92
CA HIS A 4 -12.81 -10.82 24.48
C HIS A 4 -13.63 -9.67 23.88
N PHE A 5 -14.66 -10.00 23.09
CA PHE A 5 -15.62 -9.00 22.63
C PHE A 5 -16.15 -8.22 23.83
N GLY A 6 -16.06 -6.89 23.77
CA GLY A 6 -16.57 -6.01 24.80
C GLY A 6 -18.01 -5.61 24.53
N ASP A 7 -18.58 -4.84 25.46
CA ASP A 7 -19.91 -4.23 25.32
C ASP A 7 -19.86 -2.88 24.55
N SER A 8 -18.70 -2.51 24.00
CA SER A 8 -18.55 -1.29 23.22
C SER A 8 -19.20 -1.45 21.84
N GLU A 9 -20.13 -0.56 21.51
CA GLU A 9 -20.76 -0.53 20.19
C GLU A 9 -19.99 0.41 19.25
N PRO A 10 -19.86 0.06 17.95
CA PRO A 10 -19.34 1.00 16.97
C PRO A 10 -20.34 2.15 16.75
N THR A 11 -19.82 3.30 16.38
CA THR A 11 -20.59 4.42 15.84
C THR A 11 -21.10 4.12 14.43
N ASP A 12 -22.04 4.93 13.92
CA ASP A 12 -22.55 4.77 12.55
C ASP A 12 -21.47 4.99 11.50
N ASP A 13 -20.55 5.94 11.71
CA ASP A 13 -19.43 6.19 10.81
C ASP A 13 -18.44 5.01 10.76
N GLU A 14 -18.20 4.37 11.91
CA GLU A 14 -17.34 3.18 12.00
C GLU A 14 -17.98 1.98 11.30
N ARG A 15 -19.30 1.77 11.46
CA ARG A 15 -20.04 0.75 10.71
C ARG A 15 -19.97 1.02 9.21
N ALA A 16 -20.26 2.25 8.79
CA ALA A 16 -20.24 2.64 7.39
C ALA A 16 -18.86 2.43 6.75
N ALA A 17 -17.77 2.70 7.47
CA ALA A 17 -16.41 2.46 6.97
C ALA A 17 -16.13 0.98 6.71
N VAL A 18 -16.53 0.10 7.62
CA VAL A 18 -16.37 -1.36 7.46
C VAL A 18 -17.30 -1.90 6.38
N ASP A 19 -18.55 -1.41 6.32
CA ASP A 19 -19.55 -1.84 5.34
C ASP A 19 -19.19 -1.43 3.90
N ALA A 20 -18.58 -0.26 3.72
CA ALA A 20 -18.10 0.18 2.42
C ALA A 20 -17.04 -0.77 1.84
N LEU A 21 -16.20 -1.36 2.71
CA LEU A 21 -15.20 -2.34 2.31
C LEU A 21 -15.80 -3.74 2.14
N LEU A 22 -16.61 -4.19 3.09
CA LEU A 22 -17.01 -5.60 3.18
C LEU A 22 -18.36 -5.91 2.54
N GLY A 23 -19.11 -4.90 2.12
CA GLY A 23 -20.54 -4.97 1.76
C GLY A 23 -21.43 -4.88 3.00
N PRO A 24 -22.77 -4.86 2.83
CA PRO A 24 -23.69 -4.89 3.96
C PRO A 24 -23.59 -6.23 4.73
N PRO A 25 -23.84 -6.25 6.06
CA PRO A 25 -23.84 -7.49 6.83
C PRO A 25 -24.97 -8.41 6.35
N GLN A 26 -24.67 -9.70 6.19
CA GLN A 26 -25.61 -10.67 5.60
C GLN A 26 -26.29 -11.56 6.65
N SER A 27 -25.80 -11.55 7.90
CA SER A 27 -26.36 -12.34 9.00
C SER A 27 -26.27 -11.59 10.33
N SER A 28 -27.05 -12.02 11.31
CA SER A 28 -26.98 -11.41 12.64
C SER A 28 -25.67 -11.64 13.38
N TRP A 29 -24.90 -12.67 12.99
CA TRP A 29 -23.54 -12.91 13.45
C TRP A 29 -22.53 -11.88 12.89
N GLU A 30 -22.88 -11.25 11.76
CA GLU A 30 -22.15 -10.15 11.13
C GLU A 30 -22.72 -8.77 11.54
N GLY A 31 -23.73 -8.71 12.42
CA GLY A 31 -24.35 -7.46 12.85
C GLY A 31 -25.58 -7.04 12.03
N ALA A 32 -26.15 -7.91 11.20
CA ALA A 32 -27.49 -7.70 10.62
C ALA A 32 -28.60 -7.97 11.66
N GLY A 33 -29.85 -7.63 11.32
CA GLY A 33 -31.00 -7.97 12.15
C GLY A 33 -31.14 -9.49 12.33
N ARG A 34 -31.54 -9.94 13.53
CA ARG A 34 -31.80 -11.37 13.81
C ARG A 34 -32.98 -11.88 13.01
N THR A 35 -32.79 -13.01 12.33
CA THR A 35 -33.87 -13.74 11.63
C THR A 35 -34.06 -15.13 12.24
N ASP A 36 -35.23 -15.73 12.04
CA ASP A 36 -35.53 -17.10 12.54
C ASP A 36 -34.57 -18.18 12.01
N ALA A 37 -33.93 -17.93 10.87
CA ALA A 37 -32.94 -18.83 10.28
C ALA A 37 -31.63 -18.86 11.09
N ASP A 38 -31.23 -17.73 11.68
CA ASP A 38 -29.98 -17.59 12.45
C ASP A 38 -29.99 -18.37 13.77
N LEU A 39 -31.19 -18.73 14.26
CA LEU A 39 -31.39 -19.54 15.47
C LEU A 39 -31.12 -21.02 15.25
N ARG A 40 -31.04 -21.46 13.98
CA ARG A 40 -31.04 -22.89 13.64
C ARG A 40 -29.72 -23.35 12.98
N TRP A 41 -29.01 -22.47 12.26
CA TRP A 41 -27.80 -22.81 11.49
C TRP A 41 -26.87 -21.59 11.42
N ALA A 42 -25.55 -21.77 11.57
CA ALA A 42 -24.57 -20.73 11.24
C ALA A 42 -24.24 -20.77 9.74
N ARG A 43 -24.42 -19.65 9.03
CA ARG A 43 -24.03 -19.48 7.61
C ARG A 43 -22.79 -18.60 7.50
N GLY A 44 -21.97 -18.81 6.48
CA GLY A 44 -20.91 -17.87 6.09
C GLY A 44 -19.56 -18.00 6.80
N GLY A 45 -19.44 -18.78 7.89
CA GLY A 45 -18.19 -18.85 8.68
C GLY A 45 -16.92 -19.28 7.91
N ARG A 46 -17.05 -20.09 6.85
CA ARG A 46 -15.90 -20.45 5.98
C ARG A 46 -15.49 -19.29 5.07
N VAL A 47 -16.47 -18.66 4.41
CA VAL A 47 -16.25 -17.49 3.53
C VAL A 47 -15.72 -16.30 4.33
N ALA A 48 -16.22 -16.08 5.55
CA ALA A 48 -15.71 -15.02 6.43
C ALA A 48 -14.26 -15.29 6.87
N ARG A 49 -13.90 -16.54 7.20
CA ARG A 49 -12.51 -16.93 7.49
C ARG A 49 -11.58 -16.81 6.28
N GLU A 50 -12.09 -17.04 5.08
CA GLU A 50 -11.37 -16.86 3.82
C GLU A 50 -11.10 -15.37 3.49
N ARG A 51 -11.72 -14.44 4.23
CA ARG A 51 -11.55 -12.98 4.07
C ARG A 51 -10.65 -12.35 5.13
N ARG A 52 -9.89 -13.15 5.88
CA ARG A 52 -8.96 -12.64 6.91
C ARG A 52 -8.00 -11.60 6.35
N ASP A 53 -7.56 -11.78 5.12
CA ASP A 53 -6.69 -10.86 4.39
C ASP A 53 -7.24 -9.43 4.31
N LEU A 54 -8.56 -9.25 4.46
CA LEU A 54 -9.21 -7.94 4.53
C LEU A 54 -9.10 -7.25 5.91
N LEU A 55 -8.46 -7.87 6.90
CA LEU A 55 -8.27 -7.26 8.21
C LEU A 55 -7.45 -5.97 8.12
N LEU A 56 -6.29 -6.00 7.47
CA LEU A 56 -5.46 -4.81 7.31
C LEU A 56 -6.18 -3.68 6.53
N PRO A 57 -6.82 -3.97 5.37
CA PRO A 57 -7.73 -3.02 4.71
C PRO A 57 -8.85 -2.48 5.62
N GLY A 58 -9.45 -3.32 6.46
CA GLY A 58 -10.50 -2.92 7.39
C GLY A 58 -9.99 -1.96 8.48
N LEU A 59 -8.79 -2.22 9.02
CA LEU A 59 -8.13 -1.31 9.96
C LEU A 59 -7.80 0.04 9.31
N HIS A 60 -7.37 0.01 8.05
CA HIS A 60 -7.20 1.23 7.25
C HIS A 60 -8.51 1.98 7.06
N ALA A 61 -9.61 1.30 6.70
CA ALA A 61 -10.92 1.93 6.53
C ALA A 61 -11.39 2.65 7.81
N LEU A 62 -11.21 2.01 8.98
CA LEU A 62 -11.54 2.59 10.29
C LEU A 62 -10.64 3.80 10.61
N ASN A 63 -9.32 3.62 10.54
CA ASN A 63 -8.37 4.68 10.88
C ASN A 63 -8.46 5.88 9.92
N ASP A 64 -8.72 5.64 8.63
CA ASP A 64 -8.89 6.72 7.64
C ASP A 64 -10.21 7.47 7.83
N ARG A 65 -11.25 6.79 8.32
CA ARG A 65 -12.54 7.43 8.60
C ARG A 65 -12.51 8.29 9.86
N ILE A 66 -11.92 7.76 10.94
CA ILE A 66 -12.06 8.33 12.29
C ILE A 66 -10.76 8.95 12.83
N GLY A 67 -9.60 8.49 12.35
CA GLY A 67 -8.28 8.90 12.83
C GLY A 67 -7.69 7.98 13.90
N TRP A 68 -8.48 7.03 14.40
CA TRP A 68 -8.08 5.97 15.31
C TRP A 68 -9.07 4.80 15.24
N ILE A 69 -8.75 3.69 15.89
CA ILE A 69 -9.54 2.47 15.92
C ILE A 69 -10.10 2.29 17.33
N SER A 70 -11.41 2.51 17.48
CA SER A 70 -12.09 2.32 18.77
C SER A 70 -12.29 0.84 19.10
N PRO A 71 -12.52 0.49 20.38
CA PRO A 71 -12.86 -0.89 20.75
C PRO A 71 -14.11 -1.40 20.02
N GLY A 72 -15.16 -0.56 19.91
CA GLY A 72 -16.39 -0.92 19.22
C GLY A 72 -16.20 -1.14 17.72
N ALA A 73 -15.40 -0.29 17.06
CA ALA A 73 -15.02 -0.46 15.66
C ALA A 73 -14.22 -1.74 15.41
N LEU A 74 -13.22 -2.02 16.26
CA LEU A 74 -12.39 -3.22 16.15
C LEU A 74 -13.25 -4.47 16.34
N ASP A 75 -14.12 -4.48 17.35
CA ASP A 75 -15.03 -5.60 17.62
C ASP A 75 -16.00 -5.82 16.46
N TYR A 76 -16.50 -4.76 15.84
CA TYR A 76 -17.35 -4.86 14.67
C TYR A 76 -16.61 -5.52 13.50
N LEU A 77 -15.42 -5.02 13.15
CA LEU A 77 -14.58 -5.59 12.11
C LEU A 77 -14.24 -7.07 12.39
N CYS A 78 -13.94 -7.40 13.65
CA CYS A 78 -13.66 -8.76 14.10
C CYS A 78 -14.85 -9.70 13.88
N ARG A 79 -16.07 -9.27 14.20
CA ARG A 79 -17.30 -10.04 13.93
C ARG A 79 -17.50 -10.26 12.44
N ARG A 80 -17.30 -9.21 11.63
CA ARG A 80 -17.46 -9.27 10.16
C ARG A 80 -16.48 -10.22 9.48
N LEU A 81 -15.25 -10.32 9.99
CA LEU A 81 -14.21 -11.18 9.42
C LEU A 81 -14.06 -12.51 10.15
N THR A 82 -14.82 -12.75 11.23
CA THR A 82 -14.63 -13.91 12.12
C THR A 82 -13.18 -14.02 12.63
N VAL A 83 -12.56 -12.87 12.93
CA VAL A 83 -11.21 -12.77 13.49
C VAL A 83 -11.31 -12.56 15.01
N PRO A 84 -10.54 -13.27 15.84
CA PRO A 84 -10.54 -13.02 17.29
C PRO A 84 -10.06 -11.59 17.63
N PRO A 85 -10.73 -10.86 18.54
CA PRO A 85 -10.34 -9.49 18.93
C PRO A 85 -8.89 -9.37 19.39
N ALA A 86 -8.38 -10.36 20.13
CA ALA A 86 -7.00 -10.41 20.57
C ALA A 86 -5.99 -10.40 19.40
N GLU A 87 -6.27 -11.16 18.35
CA GLU A 87 -5.42 -11.18 17.16
C GLU A 87 -5.50 -9.86 16.39
N ALA A 88 -6.72 -9.34 16.18
CA ALA A 88 -6.91 -8.09 15.48
C ALA A 88 -6.27 -6.91 16.23
N TYR A 89 -6.36 -6.89 17.56
CA TYR A 89 -5.65 -5.91 18.39
C TYR A 89 -4.12 -6.05 18.24
N GLY A 90 -3.60 -7.28 18.21
CA GLY A 90 -2.19 -7.55 17.96
C GLY A 90 -1.72 -7.03 16.59
N VAL A 91 -2.56 -7.12 15.57
CA VAL A 91 -2.31 -6.55 14.24
C VAL A 91 -2.37 -5.02 14.29
N ALA A 92 -3.45 -4.45 14.84
CA ALA A 92 -3.65 -3.00 14.90
C ALA A 92 -2.54 -2.27 15.68
N THR A 93 -2.01 -2.88 16.74
CA THR A 93 -0.94 -2.29 17.57
C THR A 93 0.47 -2.52 17.03
N PHE A 94 0.63 -3.38 16.02
CA PHE A 94 1.92 -3.65 15.39
C PHE A 94 2.37 -2.53 14.44
N TYR A 95 1.43 -1.87 13.78
CA TYR A 95 1.68 -0.89 12.73
C TYR A 95 1.68 0.55 13.28
N ALA A 96 2.71 1.34 12.95
CA ALA A 96 2.91 2.68 13.53
C ALA A 96 1.89 3.73 13.05
N MET A 97 1.24 3.52 11.89
CA MET A 97 0.25 4.47 11.38
C MET A 97 -1.14 4.31 12.02
N PHE A 98 -1.40 3.19 12.69
CA PHE A 98 -2.64 2.96 13.42
C PHE A 98 -2.56 3.50 14.85
N SER A 99 -3.71 3.91 15.39
CA SER A 99 -3.84 4.22 16.81
C SER A 99 -5.05 3.49 17.37
N VAL A 100 -4.85 2.73 18.44
CA VAL A 100 -5.93 2.16 19.27
C VAL A 100 -6.28 3.06 20.46
N ARG A 101 -5.66 4.25 20.54
CA ARG A 101 -5.98 5.29 21.52
C ARG A 101 -6.61 6.48 20.81
N PRO A 102 -7.58 7.16 21.43
CA PRO A 102 -8.14 8.38 20.88
C PRO A 102 -7.03 9.40 20.58
N ARG A 103 -7.04 9.94 19.36
CA ARG A 103 -6.18 11.04 18.93
C ARG A 103 -6.95 11.97 17.99
N PRO A 104 -6.53 13.24 17.84
CA PRO A 104 -7.10 14.12 16.82
C PRO A 104 -7.15 13.48 15.43
N ALA A 105 -8.17 13.85 14.64
CA ALA A 105 -8.38 13.31 13.29
C ALA A 105 -7.24 13.65 12.31
N THR A 106 -6.47 14.70 12.59
CA THR A 106 -5.27 15.02 11.82
C THR A 106 -4.02 14.57 12.56
N VAL A 107 -3.16 13.82 11.87
CA VAL A 107 -1.83 13.41 12.32
C VAL A 107 -0.79 14.03 11.41
N LEU A 108 0.19 14.73 11.99
CA LEU A 108 1.36 15.27 11.31
C LEU A 108 2.58 14.41 11.66
N HIS A 109 2.99 13.55 10.73
CA HIS A 109 4.21 12.76 10.82
C HIS A 109 5.40 13.62 10.43
N VAL A 110 6.37 13.80 11.32
CA VAL A 110 7.63 14.50 11.04
C VAL A 110 8.77 13.49 11.02
N CYS A 111 9.46 13.39 9.88
CA CYS A 111 10.55 12.43 9.70
C CYS A 111 11.74 12.81 10.58
N THR A 112 12.19 11.89 11.43
CA THR A 112 13.37 12.06 12.29
C THR A 112 14.52 11.14 11.90
N ASP A 113 14.45 10.51 10.72
CA ASP A 113 15.49 9.61 10.22
C ASP A 113 16.73 10.37 9.72
N LEU A 114 17.81 9.65 9.38
CA LEU A 114 19.17 10.15 9.13
C LEU A 114 19.21 11.42 8.26
N ALA A 115 18.61 11.38 7.06
CA ALA A 115 18.64 12.52 6.13
C ALA A 115 17.88 13.75 6.68
N CYS A 116 16.72 13.53 7.31
CA CYS A 116 15.92 14.62 7.88
C CYS A 116 16.56 15.19 9.14
N THR A 117 17.15 14.34 9.99
CA THR A 117 17.94 14.78 11.15
C THR A 117 19.13 15.63 10.72
N ALA A 118 19.87 15.21 9.69
CA ALA A 118 20.96 16.01 9.13
C ALA A 118 20.46 17.36 8.56
N ALA A 119 19.22 17.41 8.06
CA ALA A 119 18.58 18.62 7.52
C ALA A 119 17.79 19.44 8.57
N GLY A 120 17.93 19.15 9.87
CA GLY A 120 17.33 19.95 10.95
C GLY A 120 15.94 19.50 11.42
N ALA A 121 15.62 18.21 11.32
CA ALA A 121 14.34 17.67 11.79
C ALA A 121 14.06 17.93 13.28
N GLN A 122 15.09 18.00 14.13
CA GLN A 122 14.88 18.30 15.56
C GLN A 122 14.29 19.70 15.77
N GLN A 123 14.82 20.70 15.06
CA GLN A 123 14.32 22.07 15.09
C GLN A 123 12.91 22.14 14.49
N LEU A 124 12.65 21.39 13.41
CA LEU A 124 11.32 21.28 12.83
C LEU A 124 10.32 20.70 13.83
N CYS A 125 10.62 19.56 14.48
CA CYS A 125 9.78 18.95 15.51
C CYS A 125 9.46 19.95 16.63
N ALA A 126 10.48 20.59 17.21
CA ALA A 126 10.27 21.56 18.27
C ALA A 126 9.38 22.73 17.83
N GLY A 127 9.58 23.23 16.60
CA GLY A 127 8.78 24.31 16.04
C GLY A 127 7.32 23.93 15.78
N VAL A 128 7.06 22.74 15.22
CA VAL A 128 5.69 22.28 15.00
C VAL A 128 5.00 21.88 16.30
N GLU A 129 5.70 21.27 17.26
CA GLU A 129 5.19 20.95 18.60
C GLU A 129 4.81 22.24 19.35
N SER A 130 5.63 23.31 19.26
CA SER A 130 5.28 24.60 19.85
C SER A 130 4.07 25.27 19.19
N ARG A 131 3.84 25.04 17.90
CA ARG A 131 2.76 25.68 17.14
C ARG A 131 1.45 24.90 17.18
N LEU A 132 1.53 23.57 17.20
CA LEU A 132 0.40 22.66 17.02
C LEU A 132 0.25 21.64 18.15
N GLY A 133 1.19 21.52 19.08
CA GLY A 133 1.14 20.54 20.17
C GLY A 133 0.26 20.94 21.35
N GLY A 134 -0.32 22.15 21.34
CA GLY A 134 -1.20 22.63 22.40
C GLY A 134 -2.56 21.92 22.45
N PRO A 135 -3.19 21.81 23.64
CA PRO A 135 -4.56 21.31 23.76
C PRO A 135 -5.52 22.10 22.86
N GLY A 136 -6.29 21.40 22.02
CA GLY A 136 -7.28 22.01 21.14
C GLY A 136 -6.78 22.39 19.74
N SER A 137 -5.52 22.12 19.39
CA SER A 137 -5.02 22.34 18.01
C SER A 137 -5.70 21.49 16.95
N GLY A 138 -6.31 20.37 17.35
CA GLY A 138 -6.89 19.39 16.43
C GLY A 138 -5.86 18.59 15.63
N VAL A 139 -4.57 18.69 15.98
CA VAL A 139 -3.46 17.99 15.30
C VAL A 139 -2.64 17.18 16.30
N HIS A 140 -2.43 15.91 16.00
CA HIS A 140 -1.46 15.05 16.67
C HIS A 140 -0.12 15.12 15.94
N VAL A 141 0.92 15.61 16.59
CA VAL A 141 2.27 15.61 16.02
C VAL A 141 2.97 14.32 16.41
N GLU A 142 3.40 13.55 15.42
CA GLU A 142 4.07 12.25 15.59
C GLU A 142 5.47 12.31 14.99
N ARG A 143 6.48 11.87 15.73
CA ARG A 143 7.82 11.66 15.18
C ARG A 143 7.83 10.34 14.44
N SER A 144 8.35 10.32 13.21
CA SER A 144 8.23 9.15 12.34
C SER A 144 9.56 8.73 11.74
N PRO A 145 9.72 7.43 11.44
CA PRO A 145 10.81 6.93 10.61
C PRO A 145 10.82 7.56 9.20
N CYS A 146 11.79 7.14 8.37
CA CYS A 146 11.94 7.63 7.00
C CYS A 146 10.62 7.65 6.21
N LEU A 147 10.23 8.82 5.69
CA LEU A 147 9.05 8.98 4.82
C LEU A 147 9.34 8.74 3.33
N GLY A 148 10.55 8.29 2.96
CA GLY A 148 10.98 8.05 1.57
C GLY A 148 11.13 9.33 0.73
N LEU A 149 11.41 10.45 1.40
CA LEU A 149 11.58 11.80 0.83
C LEU A 149 12.96 12.37 1.16
N CYS A 150 13.98 11.50 1.22
CA CYS A 150 15.32 11.86 1.66
C CYS A 150 15.99 12.89 0.74
N GLU A 151 15.65 12.90 -0.55
CA GLU A 151 16.12 13.88 -1.52
C GLU A 151 15.52 15.28 -1.33
N ARG A 152 14.42 15.38 -0.56
CA ARG A 152 13.71 16.63 -0.23
C ARG A 152 13.72 16.90 1.28
N ALA A 153 14.70 16.37 2.02
CA ALA A 153 14.77 16.53 3.48
C ALA A 153 14.87 18.01 3.91
N PRO A 154 14.31 18.40 5.08
CA PRO A 154 13.52 17.57 6.00
C PRO A 154 12.09 17.35 5.47
N ALA A 155 11.40 16.29 5.93
CA ALA A 155 10.09 15.92 5.40
C ALA A 155 9.03 15.77 6.50
N ALA A 156 7.79 16.15 6.16
CA ALA A 156 6.61 15.90 6.97
C ALA A 156 5.42 15.44 6.11
N LEU A 157 4.58 14.57 6.66
CA LEU A 157 3.38 14.03 6.04
C LEU A 157 2.19 14.27 6.98
N ALA A 158 1.21 15.04 6.53
CA ALA A 158 -0.06 15.21 7.20
C ALA A 158 -1.08 14.21 6.65
N ILE A 159 -1.80 13.53 7.54
CA ILE A 159 -2.93 12.65 7.24
C ILE A 159 -4.12 13.14 8.05
N ARG A 160 -5.20 13.51 7.37
CA ARG A 160 -6.46 13.90 7.99
C ARG A 160 -7.53 12.86 7.67
N ALA A 161 -8.01 12.22 8.72
CA ALA A 161 -9.13 11.31 8.66
C ALA A 161 -10.45 12.04 8.36
N GLY A 162 -11.37 11.31 7.74
CA GLY A 162 -12.70 11.80 7.38
C GLY A 162 -13.35 10.90 6.33
N GLU A 163 -14.48 11.34 5.77
CA GLU A 163 -15.20 10.57 4.74
C GLU A 163 -14.31 10.20 3.55
N ALA A 164 -13.47 11.15 3.13
CA ALA A 164 -12.37 10.89 2.23
C ALA A 164 -11.09 11.40 2.91
N VAL A 165 -10.13 10.49 3.09
CA VAL A 165 -8.84 10.81 3.69
C VAL A 165 -8.14 11.92 2.88
N ARG A 166 -7.55 12.88 3.59
CA ARG A 166 -6.72 13.93 2.97
C ARG A 166 -5.29 13.73 3.39
N THR A 167 -4.37 13.90 2.44
CA THR A 167 -2.94 13.76 2.66
C THR A 167 -2.22 14.95 2.06
N ALA A 168 -1.24 15.48 2.78
CA ALA A 168 -0.40 16.58 2.30
C ALA A 168 1.04 16.36 2.75
N VAL A 169 1.98 16.58 1.84
CA VAL A 169 3.41 16.41 2.08
C VAL A 169 4.07 17.78 2.08
N ALA A 170 4.92 18.04 3.08
CA ALA A 170 5.83 19.17 3.09
C ALA A 170 7.27 18.64 2.99
N ALA A 171 7.95 18.91 1.87
CA ALA A 171 9.33 18.48 1.65
C ALA A 171 9.98 19.36 0.54
N PRO A 172 10.99 20.21 0.85
CA PRO A 172 11.55 20.46 2.18
C PRO A 172 10.54 21.13 3.13
N ALA A 173 10.44 20.61 4.35
CA ALA A 173 9.51 21.08 5.35
C ALA A 173 10.04 22.28 6.13
N SER A 174 9.26 23.36 6.18
CA SER A 174 9.37 24.41 7.20
C SER A 174 8.27 24.22 8.25
N VAL A 175 8.37 24.91 9.39
CA VAL A 175 7.31 24.89 10.42
C VAL A 175 5.98 25.39 9.85
N ASP A 176 6.01 26.47 9.05
CA ASP A 176 4.81 27.00 8.39
C ASP A 176 4.26 26.01 7.34
N GLY A 177 5.13 25.40 6.53
CA GLY A 177 4.71 24.44 5.50
C GLY A 177 4.10 23.18 6.10
N ALA A 178 4.71 22.63 7.15
CA ALA A 178 4.19 21.48 7.88
C ALA A 178 2.87 21.81 8.60
N ALA A 179 2.76 23.01 9.16
CA ALA A 179 1.52 23.46 9.79
C ALA A 179 0.39 23.69 8.78
N LEU A 180 0.70 24.24 7.61
CA LEU A 180 -0.25 24.37 6.51
C LEU A 180 -0.72 23.00 6.03
N ALA A 181 0.20 22.05 5.81
CA ALA A 181 -0.14 20.68 5.44
C ALA A 181 -1.08 20.02 6.45
N ALA A 182 -0.88 20.23 7.76
CA ALA A 182 -1.75 19.70 8.80
C ALA A 182 -3.12 20.41 8.88
N THR A 183 -3.14 21.75 8.82
CA THR A 183 -4.35 22.54 9.12
C THR A 183 -5.23 22.81 7.90
N ALA A 184 -4.64 22.85 6.70
CA ALA A 184 -5.35 23.04 5.43
C ALA A 184 -4.66 22.20 4.32
N PRO A 185 -4.80 20.86 4.36
CA PRO A 185 -4.14 19.97 3.40
C PRO A 185 -4.52 20.27 1.94
N ASP A 186 -5.74 20.72 1.67
CA ASP A 186 -6.18 21.10 0.31
C ASP A 186 -5.53 22.40 -0.19
N SER A 187 -4.99 23.21 0.72
CA SER A 187 -4.24 24.44 0.41
C SER A 187 -2.73 24.22 0.47
N ALA A 188 -2.27 23.01 0.77
CA ALA A 188 -0.85 22.70 0.78
C ALA A 188 -0.30 22.75 -0.66
N PRO A 189 0.96 23.19 -0.85
CA PRO A 189 1.61 23.15 -2.15
C PRO A 189 1.56 21.75 -2.76
N GLU A 190 1.43 21.68 -4.08
CA GLU A 190 1.58 20.41 -4.79
C GLU A 190 3.00 19.85 -4.59
N GLU A 191 3.09 18.53 -4.53
CA GLU A 191 4.38 17.86 -4.46
C GLU A 191 5.19 18.09 -5.75
N PRO A 192 6.51 18.34 -5.65
CA PRO A 192 7.41 18.44 -6.79
C PRO A 192 7.26 17.26 -7.78
N ALA A 193 7.59 17.48 -9.05
CA ALA A 193 7.46 16.44 -10.05
C ALA A 193 8.40 15.27 -9.74
N ALA A 194 8.03 14.04 -10.11
CA ALA A 194 8.87 12.87 -9.84
C ALA A 194 10.26 12.98 -10.49
N VAL A 195 10.36 13.71 -11.61
CA VAL A 195 11.62 14.00 -12.30
C VAL A 195 12.58 14.86 -11.48
N ASP A 196 12.08 15.67 -10.54
CA ASP A 196 12.93 16.51 -9.68
C ASP A 196 13.78 15.66 -8.73
N ALA A 197 13.39 14.40 -8.49
CA ALA A 197 14.15 13.41 -7.73
C ALA A 197 15.14 12.60 -8.62
N VAL A 198 15.26 12.92 -9.90
CA VAL A 198 16.08 12.20 -10.89
C VAL A 198 17.16 13.13 -11.47
N PRO A 199 18.32 13.26 -10.81
CA PRO A 199 19.36 14.17 -11.29
C PRO A 199 19.94 13.77 -12.66
N GLN A 200 19.89 12.48 -13.00
CA GLN A 200 20.29 11.94 -14.31
C GLN A 200 19.21 12.08 -15.40
N ALA A 201 18.12 12.81 -15.16
CA ALA A 201 17.03 12.95 -16.13
C ALA A 201 17.56 13.53 -17.46
N GLY A 202 17.17 12.90 -18.57
CA GLY A 202 17.63 13.28 -19.91
C GLY A 202 18.97 12.68 -20.33
N GLU A 203 19.68 11.97 -19.45
CA GLU A 203 20.90 11.24 -19.84
C GLU A 203 20.58 10.10 -20.82
N ALA A 204 21.46 9.90 -21.79
CA ALA A 204 21.37 8.76 -22.70
C ALA A 204 21.71 7.47 -21.94
N GLY A 205 20.90 6.42 -22.13
CA GLY A 205 21.14 5.09 -21.54
C GLY A 205 20.32 4.77 -20.29
N LEU A 206 19.44 5.66 -19.83
CA LEU A 206 18.45 5.31 -18.82
C LEU A 206 17.56 4.16 -19.31
N VAL A 207 17.35 3.16 -18.45
CA VAL A 207 16.48 2.01 -18.75
C VAL A 207 15.15 2.15 -18.03
N LEU A 208 15.16 2.11 -16.70
CA LEU A 208 13.94 2.22 -15.88
C LEU A 208 13.39 3.64 -15.83
N LEU A 209 14.28 4.65 -15.78
CA LEU A 209 13.91 6.04 -15.56
C LEU A 209 13.67 6.83 -16.86
N ARG A 210 13.80 6.19 -18.02
CA ARG A 210 13.80 6.86 -19.34
C ARG A 210 12.51 7.63 -19.67
N ARG A 211 11.39 7.28 -19.03
CA ARG A 211 10.09 7.94 -19.22
C ARG A 211 9.73 8.92 -18.10
N VAL A 212 10.44 8.89 -16.98
CA VAL A 212 10.17 9.78 -15.85
C VAL A 212 10.45 11.22 -16.28
N GLY A 213 9.43 12.07 -16.25
CA GLY A 213 9.50 13.46 -16.74
C GLY A 213 9.36 13.62 -18.26
N VAL A 214 9.19 12.53 -19.01
CA VAL A 214 8.95 12.54 -20.47
C VAL A 214 7.48 12.31 -20.77
N VAL A 215 6.84 11.40 -20.03
CA VAL A 215 5.41 11.07 -20.19
C VAL A 215 4.57 11.67 -19.08
N ASP A 216 3.30 11.92 -19.36
CA ASP A 216 2.30 12.16 -18.31
C ASP A 216 2.01 10.84 -17.56
N PRO A 217 2.36 10.73 -16.26
CA PRO A 217 2.14 9.51 -15.49
C PRO A 217 0.66 9.16 -15.29
N ALA A 218 -0.29 10.07 -15.55
CA ALA A 218 -1.72 9.75 -15.56
C ALA A 218 -2.22 9.19 -16.90
N SER A 219 -1.47 9.35 -17.99
CA SER A 219 -1.94 9.04 -19.35
C SER A 219 -1.46 7.68 -19.84
N LEU A 220 -2.37 6.72 -19.91
CA LEU A 220 -2.10 5.42 -20.53
C LEU A 220 -1.74 5.57 -22.03
N ASP A 221 -2.38 6.49 -22.73
CA ASP A 221 -2.16 6.69 -24.16
C ASP A 221 -0.76 7.27 -24.41
N ASP A 222 -0.27 8.14 -23.51
CA ASP A 222 1.10 8.67 -23.57
C ASP A 222 2.15 7.58 -23.25
N TYR A 223 1.87 6.73 -22.26
CA TYR A 223 2.69 5.54 -21.99
C TYR A 223 2.82 4.65 -23.24
N ARG A 224 1.72 4.41 -23.97
CA ARG A 224 1.71 3.62 -25.20
C ARG A 224 2.44 4.30 -26.36
N ALA A 225 2.29 5.62 -26.51
CA ALA A 225 3.02 6.40 -27.51
C ALA A 225 4.54 6.27 -27.33
N HIS A 226 4.99 6.10 -26.07
CA HIS A 226 6.39 5.90 -25.70
C HIS A 226 6.79 4.41 -25.53
N GLY A 227 6.13 3.53 -26.30
CA GLY A 227 6.49 2.11 -26.42
C GLY A 227 5.90 1.20 -25.35
N GLY A 228 5.04 1.71 -24.47
CA GLY A 228 4.31 0.93 -23.48
C GLY A 228 3.53 -0.24 -24.07
N TYR A 229 3.45 -1.35 -23.34
CA TYR A 229 2.83 -2.62 -23.72
C TYR A 229 3.49 -3.35 -24.90
N THR A 230 4.61 -2.86 -25.42
CA THR A 230 5.39 -3.58 -26.43
C THR A 230 6.07 -4.81 -25.83
N ALA A 231 6.55 -4.72 -24.58
CA ALA A 231 7.17 -5.85 -23.91
C ALA A 231 6.12 -6.92 -23.57
N LEU A 232 4.93 -6.52 -23.14
CA LEU A 232 3.84 -7.46 -22.87
C LEU A 232 3.40 -8.22 -24.14
N ARG A 233 3.23 -7.54 -25.28
CA ARG A 233 2.93 -8.23 -26.55
C ARG A 233 4.01 -9.23 -26.94
N ARG A 234 5.28 -8.87 -26.76
CA ARG A 234 6.41 -9.79 -27.00
C ARG A 234 6.40 -10.97 -26.02
N ALA A 235 6.04 -10.73 -24.75
CA ALA A 235 5.94 -11.79 -23.75
C ALA A 235 4.95 -12.88 -24.17
N PHE A 236 3.76 -12.49 -24.66
CA PHE A 236 2.79 -13.44 -25.20
C PHE A 236 3.31 -14.21 -26.42
N ALA A 237 4.01 -13.53 -27.35
CA ALA A 237 4.60 -14.19 -28.51
C ALA A 237 5.70 -15.20 -28.15
N LEU A 238 6.45 -14.96 -27.07
CA LEU A 238 7.49 -15.86 -26.56
C LEU A 238 6.92 -17.06 -25.78
N GLY A 239 5.74 -16.91 -25.19
CA GLY A 239 5.18 -17.84 -24.21
C GLY A 239 5.91 -17.78 -22.85
N PRO A 240 5.33 -18.35 -21.77
CA PRO A 240 5.86 -18.20 -20.41
C PRO A 240 7.31 -18.66 -20.25
N ALA A 241 7.63 -19.86 -20.77
CA ALA A 241 8.99 -20.40 -20.75
C ALA A 241 9.98 -19.54 -21.55
N GLY A 242 9.54 -18.93 -22.66
CA GLY A 242 10.35 -18.02 -23.45
C GLY A 242 10.66 -16.73 -22.70
N VAL A 243 9.70 -16.21 -21.93
CA VAL A 243 9.91 -15.03 -21.06
C VAL A 243 10.91 -15.34 -19.95
N ILE A 244 10.78 -16.49 -19.27
CA ILE A 244 11.73 -16.89 -18.21
C ILE A 244 13.15 -17.01 -18.78
N ARG A 245 13.30 -17.58 -19.97
CA ARG A 245 14.59 -17.66 -20.66
C ARG A 245 15.16 -16.28 -20.97
N GLU A 246 14.38 -15.38 -21.57
CA GLU A 246 14.82 -14.01 -21.88
C GLU A 246 15.30 -13.26 -20.61
N VAL A 247 14.57 -13.37 -19.50
CA VAL A 247 14.97 -12.76 -18.22
C VAL A 247 16.22 -13.41 -17.64
N THR A 248 16.36 -14.73 -17.77
CA THR A 248 17.56 -15.46 -17.33
C THR A 248 18.78 -15.02 -18.13
N ASP A 249 18.67 -14.96 -19.46
CA ASP A 249 19.74 -14.59 -20.39
C ASP A 249 20.16 -13.12 -20.21
N SER A 250 19.25 -12.25 -19.78
CA SER A 250 19.56 -10.85 -19.45
C SER A 250 20.47 -10.67 -18.24
N GLY A 251 20.62 -11.70 -17.40
CA GLY A 251 21.38 -11.62 -16.14
C GLY A 251 20.72 -10.74 -15.07
N LEU A 252 19.40 -10.48 -15.16
CA LEU A 252 18.70 -9.64 -14.18
C LEU A 252 18.77 -10.24 -12.76
N LEU A 253 19.21 -9.40 -11.84
CA LEU A 253 19.26 -9.68 -10.40
C LEU A 253 18.20 -8.88 -9.66
N GLY A 254 17.74 -9.40 -8.53
CA GLY A 254 16.82 -8.71 -7.63
C GLY A 254 17.36 -7.36 -7.16
N ARG A 255 16.57 -6.29 -7.37
CA ARG A 255 16.94 -4.90 -7.04
C ARG A 255 16.52 -4.44 -5.65
N GLY A 256 16.01 -5.35 -4.82
CA GLY A 256 15.69 -5.10 -3.40
C GLY A 256 16.86 -5.29 -2.44
N GLY A 257 18.08 -5.53 -2.95
CA GLY A 257 19.30 -5.67 -2.13
C GLY A 257 19.90 -7.08 -2.11
N ALA A 258 19.08 -8.13 -2.10
CA ALA A 258 19.54 -9.53 -2.04
C ALA A 258 20.24 -10.04 -3.32
N ALA A 259 20.08 -9.34 -4.45
CA ALA A 259 20.72 -9.64 -5.74
C ALA A 259 20.53 -11.09 -6.24
N PHE A 260 19.45 -11.79 -5.84
CA PHE A 260 19.15 -13.13 -6.31
C PHE A 260 18.74 -13.12 -7.80
N PRO A 261 19.18 -14.09 -8.64
CA PRO A 261 18.83 -14.13 -10.05
C PRO A 261 17.33 -14.25 -10.30
N THR A 262 16.73 -13.25 -10.96
CA THR A 262 15.28 -13.14 -11.16
C THR A 262 14.74 -14.32 -11.96
N GLY A 263 15.41 -14.69 -13.06
CA GLY A 263 15.00 -15.82 -13.90
C GLY A 263 14.98 -17.17 -13.15
N ARG A 264 15.93 -17.40 -12.23
CA ARG A 264 15.94 -18.59 -11.38
C ARG A 264 14.76 -18.60 -10.40
N LYS A 265 14.44 -17.45 -9.79
CA LYS A 265 13.27 -17.33 -8.89
C LYS A 265 11.98 -17.63 -9.64
N TRP A 266 11.82 -17.06 -10.84
CA TRP A 266 10.64 -17.30 -11.68
C TRP A 266 10.52 -18.75 -12.12
N GLN A 267 11.62 -19.37 -12.56
CA GLN A 267 11.62 -20.79 -12.91
C GLN A 267 11.23 -21.67 -11.73
N ALA A 268 11.74 -21.39 -10.53
CA ALA A 268 11.43 -22.17 -9.33
C ALA A 268 9.93 -22.11 -8.98
N THR A 269 9.29 -20.95 -9.13
CA THR A 269 7.84 -20.79 -8.95
C THR A 269 7.06 -21.46 -10.08
N ALA A 270 7.42 -21.21 -11.34
CA ALA A 270 6.71 -21.77 -12.50
C ALA A 270 6.74 -23.31 -12.54
N SER A 271 7.75 -23.94 -11.93
CA SER A 271 7.87 -25.39 -11.81
C SER A 271 7.12 -26.02 -10.64
N GLN A 272 6.51 -25.23 -9.75
CA GLN A 272 5.70 -25.79 -8.66
C GLN A 272 4.38 -26.37 -9.23
N PRO A 273 3.97 -27.56 -8.78
CA PRO A 273 2.71 -28.17 -9.21
C PRO A 273 1.49 -27.58 -8.48
N ASP A 274 1.71 -26.96 -7.32
CA ASP A 274 0.66 -26.44 -6.46
C ASP A 274 0.15 -25.08 -6.96
N HIS A 275 -1.16 -24.97 -7.10
CA HIS A 275 -1.85 -23.75 -7.51
C HIS A 275 -2.84 -23.31 -6.45
N PRO A 276 -3.22 -22.01 -6.39
CA PRO A 276 -2.81 -20.92 -7.29
C PRO A 276 -1.40 -20.37 -7.01
N HIS A 277 -0.75 -19.84 -8.07
CA HIS A 277 0.43 -18.99 -7.92
C HIS A 277 0.03 -17.52 -7.77
N TYR A 278 0.84 -16.78 -7.01
CA TYR A 278 0.67 -15.34 -6.79
C TYR A 278 1.94 -14.59 -7.20
N LEU A 279 1.77 -13.38 -7.72
CA LEU A 279 2.85 -12.42 -7.86
C LEU A 279 2.73 -11.38 -6.76
N VAL A 280 3.82 -11.11 -6.04
CA VAL A 280 3.85 -10.02 -5.06
C VAL A 280 4.93 -9.03 -5.44
N CYS A 281 4.52 -7.79 -5.71
CA CYS A 281 5.40 -6.64 -5.86
C CYS A 281 5.59 -5.98 -4.50
N ASN A 282 6.82 -5.99 -4.00
CA ASN A 282 7.20 -5.32 -2.77
C ASN A 282 7.52 -3.85 -3.09
N ALA A 283 6.63 -2.96 -2.66
CA ALA A 283 6.79 -1.50 -2.68
C ALA A 283 6.75 -0.93 -1.25
N ASP A 284 7.17 -1.72 -0.25
CA ASP A 284 7.49 -1.27 1.10
C ASP A 284 8.93 -0.77 1.16
N GLU A 285 9.22 0.27 0.35
CA GLU A 285 10.54 0.91 0.23
C GLU A 285 10.91 1.61 1.55
N SER A 286 11.27 0.79 2.54
CA SER A 286 11.38 1.15 3.95
C SER A 286 12.81 1.48 4.37
N GLU A 287 13.82 1.15 3.56
CA GLU A 287 15.24 1.47 3.83
C GLU A 287 15.47 3.00 3.77
N PRO A 288 15.95 3.64 4.85
CA PRO A 288 16.25 5.06 4.85
C PRO A 288 17.21 5.46 3.72
N GLY A 289 16.87 6.53 3.00
CA GLY A 289 17.65 6.99 1.83
C GLY A 289 17.24 6.37 0.51
N THR A 290 16.31 5.40 0.50
CA THR A 290 15.75 4.85 -0.75
C THR A 290 14.44 5.56 -1.13
N PHE A 291 14.33 5.92 -2.41
CA PHE A 291 13.16 6.59 -3.02
C PHE A 291 13.00 6.24 -4.51
N LYS A 292 13.75 5.25 -5.00
CA LYS A 292 13.77 4.85 -6.40
C LYS A 292 12.43 4.23 -6.83
N ASP A 293 11.78 3.48 -5.94
CA ASP A 293 10.53 2.80 -6.23
C ASP A 293 9.38 3.81 -6.20
N ARG A 294 9.42 4.76 -5.25
CA ARG A 294 8.51 5.93 -5.26
C ARG A 294 8.57 6.68 -6.59
N VAL A 295 9.77 7.02 -7.06
CA VAL A 295 9.95 7.75 -8.33
C VAL A 295 9.34 7.00 -9.51
N LEU A 296 9.50 5.68 -9.56
CA LEU A 296 8.89 4.86 -10.62
C LEU A 296 7.37 4.82 -10.52
N MET A 297 6.81 4.62 -9.32
CA MET A 297 5.35 4.60 -9.13
C MET A 297 4.69 5.97 -9.39
N GLU A 298 5.39 7.07 -9.10
CA GLU A 298 4.87 8.42 -9.32
C GLU A 298 5.09 8.93 -10.75
N GLY A 299 6.15 8.48 -11.43
CA GLY A 299 6.58 8.98 -12.73
C GLY A 299 6.33 8.07 -13.92
N ASP A 300 6.18 6.76 -13.73
CA ASP A 300 5.89 5.78 -14.80
C ASP A 300 5.07 4.57 -14.27
N PRO A 301 3.88 4.78 -13.65
CA PRO A 301 3.13 3.72 -12.97
C PRO A 301 2.70 2.57 -13.89
N TYR A 302 2.40 2.87 -15.15
CA TYR A 302 2.00 1.84 -16.13
C TYR A 302 3.12 0.86 -16.46
N ALA A 303 4.39 1.27 -16.34
CA ALA A 303 5.51 0.35 -16.50
C ALA A 303 5.56 -0.71 -15.40
N LEU A 304 5.20 -0.34 -14.17
CA LEU A 304 5.10 -1.29 -13.08
C LEU A 304 3.94 -2.27 -13.29
N VAL A 305 2.77 -1.76 -13.72
CA VAL A 305 1.62 -2.60 -14.09
C VAL A 305 2.00 -3.60 -15.19
N GLU A 306 2.61 -3.12 -16.28
CA GLU A 306 3.05 -3.99 -17.39
C GLU A 306 4.07 -5.03 -16.93
N ALA A 307 5.06 -4.63 -16.12
CA ALA A 307 6.08 -5.54 -15.61
C ALA A 307 5.48 -6.63 -14.71
N MET A 308 4.50 -6.28 -13.87
CA MET A 308 3.78 -7.25 -13.05
C MET A 308 3.00 -8.24 -13.92
N THR A 309 2.31 -7.77 -14.96
CA THR A 309 1.59 -8.66 -15.88
C THR A 309 2.54 -9.62 -16.60
N ILE A 310 3.70 -9.16 -17.06
CA ILE A 310 4.72 -10.01 -17.71
C ILE A 310 5.25 -11.06 -16.73
N ALA A 311 5.59 -10.65 -15.50
CA ALA A 311 6.11 -11.55 -14.48
C ALA A 311 5.08 -12.61 -14.09
N ALA A 312 3.83 -12.21 -13.88
CA ALA A 312 2.74 -13.12 -13.55
C ALA A 312 2.46 -14.12 -14.68
N TYR A 313 2.46 -13.64 -15.93
CA TYR A 313 2.30 -14.51 -17.10
C TYR A 313 3.41 -15.56 -17.18
N ALA A 314 4.66 -15.16 -16.92
CA ALA A 314 5.81 -16.05 -16.95
C ALA A 314 5.71 -17.16 -15.88
N VAL A 315 5.20 -16.86 -14.69
CA VAL A 315 5.09 -17.82 -13.58
C VAL A 315 3.73 -18.52 -13.48
N GLY A 316 2.78 -18.21 -14.37
CA GLY A 316 1.42 -18.78 -14.32
C GLY A 316 0.59 -18.29 -13.13
N ALA A 317 0.83 -17.07 -12.65
CA ALA A 317 0.01 -16.45 -11.60
C ALA A 317 -1.19 -15.72 -12.22
N HIS A 318 -2.34 -15.78 -11.56
CA HIS A 318 -3.56 -15.07 -12.01
C HIS A 318 -3.96 -13.91 -11.10
N ARG A 319 -3.28 -13.77 -9.94
CA ARG A 319 -3.50 -12.67 -9.01
C ARG A 319 -2.17 -12.07 -8.56
N GLY A 320 -2.08 -10.76 -8.65
CA GLY A 320 -0.95 -9.96 -8.22
C GLY A 320 -1.32 -9.10 -7.02
N TYR A 321 -0.38 -8.96 -6.07
CA TYR A 321 -0.47 -7.97 -5.01
C TYR A 321 0.63 -6.92 -5.20
N LEU A 322 0.26 -5.65 -5.19
CA LEU A 322 1.19 -4.54 -5.01
C LEU A 322 1.12 -4.09 -3.56
N TYR A 323 2.09 -4.49 -2.75
CA TYR A 323 2.16 -4.09 -1.35
C TYR A 323 2.90 -2.76 -1.24
N LEU A 324 2.16 -1.67 -1.03
CA LEU A 324 2.62 -0.29 -1.13
C LEU A 324 2.54 0.37 0.26
N ARG A 325 3.67 0.89 0.75
CA ARG A 325 3.74 1.51 2.08
C ARG A 325 2.79 2.70 2.28
N GLY A 326 2.28 2.88 3.49
CA GLY A 326 1.27 3.90 3.79
C GLY A 326 1.76 5.34 3.65
N GLU A 327 3.09 5.56 3.67
CA GLU A 327 3.73 6.86 3.59
C GLU A 327 3.78 7.44 2.17
N TYR A 328 3.36 6.69 1.13
CA TYR A 328 3.37 7.12 -0.27
C TYR A 328 1.95 7.38 -0.82
N PRO A 329 1.23 8.40 -0.34
CA PRO A 329 -0.15 8.65 -0.77
C PRO A 329 -0.26 9.05 -2.25
N ARG A 330 0.75 9.75 -2.81
CA ARG A 330 0.78 10.08 -4.24
C ARG A 330 1.00 8.83 -5.09
N ALA A 331 1.95 7.97 -4.74
CA ALA A 331 2.17 6.71 -5.43
C ALA A 331 0.92 5.83 -5.39
N LEU A 332 0.24 5.73 -4.25
CA LEU A 332 -1.02 5.01 -4.12
C LEU A 332 -2.06 5.51 -5.13
N ARG A 333 -2.35 6.82 -5.16
CA ARG A 333 -3.33 7.39 -6.12
C ARG A 333 -2.93 7.14 -7.58
N ARG A 334 -1.64 7.25 -7.92
CA ARG A 334 -1.14 7.01 -9.28
C ARG A 334 -1.27 5.54 -9.68
N MET A 335 -0.96 4.62 -8.78
CA MET A 335 -1.08 3.19 -9.02
C MET A 335 -2.54 2.74 -9.08
N GLU A 336 -3.42 3.24 -8.22
CA GLU A 336 -4.88 2.98 -8.28
C GLU A 336 -5.45 3.43 -9.63
N HIS A 337 -5.11 4.64 -10.06
CA HIS A 337 -5.50 5.16 -11.37
C HIS A 337 -4.96 4.30 -12.52
N ALA A 338 -3.68 3.94 -12.50
CA ALA A 338 -3.06 3.14 -13.55
C ALA A 338 -3.66 1.73 -13.63
N VAL A 339 -3.90 1.07 -12.49
CA VAL A 339 -4.56 -0.25 -12.42
C VAL A 339 -6.00 -0.15 -12.95
N ALA A 340 -6.75 0.88 -12.56
CA ALA A 340 -8.12 1.08 -13.05
C ALA A 340 -8.15 1.30 -14.58
N GLN A 341 -7.27 2.14 -15.11
CA GLN A 341 -7.15 2.38 -16.56
C GLN A 341 -6.71 1.11 -17.32
N ALA A 342 -5.75 0.36 -16.78
CA ALA A 342 -5.29 -0.89 -17.36
C ALA A 342 -6.44 -1.91 -17.43
N ARG A 343 -7.21 -2.07 -16.34
CA ARG A 343 -8.39 -2.94 -16.30
C ARG A 343 -9.45 -2.51 -17.32
N ALA A 344 -9.77 -1.21 -17.37
CA ALA A 344 -10.77 -0.67 -18.30
C ALA A 344 -10.40 -0.83 -19.79
N ARG A 345 -9.11 -1.01 -20.10
CA ARG A 345 -8.59 -1.13 -21.48
C ARG A 345 -8.16 -2.57 -21.82
N GLY A 346 -8.54 -3.56 -21.01
CA GLY A 346 -8.24 -4.98 -21.25
C GLY A 346 -6.75 -5.32 -21.11
N LEU A 347 -6.02 -4.57 -20.29
CA LEU A 347 -4.59 -4.79 -19.98
C LEU A 347 -4.40 -5.53 -18.63
N LEU A 348 -5.50 -5.65 -17.88
CA LEU A 348 -5.71 -6.48 -16.69
C LEU A 348 -7.15 -7.05 -16.77
N GLY A 349 -7.47 -8.03 -15.94
CA GLY A 349 -8.79 -8.67 -15.85
C GLY A 349 -8.78 -10.08 -16.44
N ASP A 350 -9.93 -10.51 -16.97
CA ASP A 350 -10.17 -11.90 -17.36
C ASP A 350 -9.48 -12.33 -18.67
N ASP A 351 -9.16 -11.37 -19.54
CA ASP A 351 -8.53 -11.65 -20.84
C ASP A 351 -7.59 -10.52 -21.27
N VAL A 352 -6.37 -10.56 -20.75
CA VAL A 352 -5.34 -9.56 -21.01
C VAL A 352 -4.97 -9.56 -22.50
N LEU A 353 -5.17 -8.42 -23.16
CA LEU A 353 -4.92 -8.21 -24.60
C LEU A 353 -5.63 -9.20 -25.53
N GLY A 354 -6.70 -9.88 -25.08
CA GLY A 354 -7.38 -10.90 -25.88
C GLY A 354 -6.54 -12.16 -26.10
N GLN A 355 -5.64 -12.50 -25.17
CA GLN A 355 -4.68 -13.61 -25.30
C GLN A 355 -5.10 -14.88 -24.54
N GLY A 356 -6.30 -14.91 -23.96
CA GLY A 356 -6.80 -16.03 -23.17
C GLY A 356 -6.10 -16.19 -21.82
N TYR A 357 -5.52 -15.12 -21.27
CA TYR A 357 -4.82 -15.11 -20.00
C TYR A 357 -5.43 -14.08 -19.05
N ALA A 358 -5.87 -14.54 -17.88
CA ALA A 358 -6.42 -13.69 -16.82
C ALA A 358 -5.33 -13.26 -15.84
N PHE A 359 -5.26 -11.96 -15.52
CA PHE A 359 -4.42 -11.44 -14.44
C PHE A 359 -4.97 -10.13 -13.93
N ASP A 360 -5.13 -10.01 -12.61
CA ASP A 360 -5.49 -8.75 -11.97
C ASP A 360 -4.56 -8.41 -10.79
N ILE A 361 -4.47 -7.11 -10.49
CA ILE A 361 -3.63 -6.54 -9.45
C ILE A 361 -4.52 -5.95 -8.36
N GLU A 362 -4.25 -6.34 -7.13
CA GLU A 362 -4.79 -5.74 -5.93
C GLU A 362 -3.70 -4.95 -5.20
N ILE A 363 -4.00 -3.71 -4.81
CA ILE A 363 -3.08 -2.89 -4.05
C ILE A 363 -3.34 -3.11 -2.56
N ARG A 364 -2.30 -3.46 -1.81
CA ARG A 364 -2.33 -3.58 -0.35
C ARG A 364 -1.53 -2.44 0.25
N ARG A 365 -2.22 -1.55 0.96
CA ARG A 365 -1.58 -0.47 1.69
C ARG A 365 -0.95 -1.03 2.97
N GLY A 366 0.33 -0.74 3.18
CA GLY A 366 1.01 -0.97 4.45
C GLY A 366 0.70 0.15 5.46
N ALA A 367 1.08 -0.05 6.73
CA ALA A 367 0.75 0.88 7.82
C ALA A 367 1.97 1.31 8.66
N GLY A 368 3.14 1.47 8.01
CA GLY A 368 4.34 2.00 8.65
C GLY A 368 5.07 0.97 9.52
N ALA A 369 5.45 -0.16 8.94
CA ALA A 369 6.24 -1.19 9.62
C ALA A 369 7.42 -1.61 8.75
N TYR A 370 8.62 -1.11 9.07
CA TYR A 370 9.88 -1.37 8.33
C TYR A 370 10.13 -2.84 8.01
N VAL A 371 9.83 -3.73 8.97
CA VAL A 371 10.04 -5.18 8.83
C VAL A 371 9.18 -5.81 7.73
N CYS A 372 8.09 -5.17 7.30
CA CYS A 372 7.27 -5.64 6.18
C CYS A 372 7.98 -5.50 4.82
N GLY A 373 9.17 -4.89 4.76
CA GLY A 373 10.06 -4.99 3.61
C GLY A 373 10.68 -6.39 3.44
N GLU A 374 10.71 -7.21 4.50
CA GLU A 374 11.12 -8.63 4.42
C GLU A 374 10.01 -9.48 3.79
N GLU A 375 10.37 -10.42 2.91
CA GLU A 375 9.40 -11.10 2.04
C GLU A 375 8.30 -11.86 2.79
N THR A 376 8.62 -12.55 3.90
CA THR A 376 7.66 -13.36 4.64
C THR A 376 6.83 -12.54 5.63
N ALA A 377 7.43 -11.48 6.19
CA ALA A 377 6.70 -10.47 6.95
C ALA A 377 5.64 -9.78 6.08
N LEU A 378 5.99 -9.45 4.84
CA LEU A 378 5.08 -8.90 3.85
C LEU A 378 3.90 -9.84 3.59
N PHE A 379 4.15 -11.14 3.41
CA PHE A 379 3.08 -12.13 3.21
C PHE A 379 2.13 -12.20 4.40
N ASN A 380 2.66 -12.22 5.63
CA ASN A 380 1.84 -12.15 6.82
C ASN A 380 0.99 -10.87 6.87
N SER A 381 1.55 -9.74 6.46
CA SER A 381 0.81 -8.48 6.38
C SER A 381 -0.35 -8.54 5.37
N ILE A 382 -0.09 -9.05 4.16
CA ILE A 382 -1.13 -9.29 3.14
C ILE A 382 -2.21 -10.22 3.68
N GLU A 383 -1.85 -11.27 4.40
CA GLU A 383 -2.79 -12.25 4.94
C GLU A 383 -3.56 -11.76 6.19
N GLY A 384 -3.38 -10.51 6.61
CA GLY A 384 -4.06 -9.95 7.79
C GLY A 384 -3.49 -10.46 9.11
N HIS A 385 -2.21 -10.83 9.13
CA HIS A 385 -1.45 -11.13 10.33
C HIS A 385 -0.49 -9.98 10.68
N ARG A 386 0.16 -10.11 11.84
CA ARG A 386 1.28 -9.22 12.21
C ARG A 386 2.42 -9.48 11.23
N GLY A 387 3.07 -8.42 10.76
CA GLY A 387 4.15 -8.50 9.77
C GLY A 387 5.46 -9.02 10.37
N GLU A 388 5.43 -10.17 11.03
CA GLU A 388 6.60 -10.83 11.59
C GLU A 388 7.18 -11.82 10.57
N PRO A 389 8.51 -11.97 10.44
CA PRO A 389 9.10 -12.95 9.55
C PRO A 389 8.69 -14.38 9.91
N ARG A 390 8.52 -15.23 8.90
CA ARG A 390 8.27 -16.67 9.07
C ARG A 390 9.60 -17.41 9.26
N SER A 391 9.56 -18.49 10.03
CA SER A 391 10.70 -19.40 10.14
C SER A 391 10.93 -20.13 8.81
N LYS A 392 12.11 -19.95 8.20
CA LYS A 392 12.51 -20.65 6.96
C LYS A 392 13.33 -21.91 7.27
N PRO A 393 13.22 -23.00 6.48
CA PRO A 393 12.22 -23.26 5.43
C PRO A 393 10.91 -23.82 6.04
N PRO A 394 9.73 -23.62 5.39
CA PRO A 394 9.43 -22.85 4.17
C PRO A 394 9.19 -21.35 4.39
#